data_AF-Q8UK19-F1
#
_entry.id   AF-Q8UK19-F1
#
_cell.length_a   1.000
_cell.length_b   1.000
_cell.length_c   1.000
_cell.angle_alpha   90.00
_cell.angle_beta   90.00
_cell.angle_gamma   90.00
#
_symmetry.space_group_name_H-M   'P 1'
#
loop_
_entity.id
_entity.type
_entity.pdbx_description
1 polymer ?
#
loop_
_entity_poly.entity_id
_entity_poly.type
_entity_poly.pdbx_seq_one_letter_code
_entity_poly.pdbx_strand_id
1 'polypeptide(L)'
;MSRRHTPEENVLVTYFRHSKPRYSWRTRLLGGVVLQLLSTAFLVVLFCLLDAITAKPTTTFGQLVPCLVGGVAGFHFVALRRPVAASHLSLVALSFLAFGTFYWLVSHSLPDLLLAKMISGFGLAMAAAKAFQHCFFEKPVLPHIH
;
A
#
# COMPACT_ATOMS: atom_id res chain seq x y z
N MET A 1 15.54 -7.09 -43.69
CA MET A 1 15.06 -8.18 -42.82
C MET A 1 13.89 -7.67 -42.00
N SER A 2 12.66 -7.95 -42.45
CA SER A 2 11.43 -7.54 -41.78
C SER A 2 11.00 -8.63 -40.81
N ARG A 3 11.05 -8.37 -39.49
CA ARG A 3 10.52 -9.28 -38.47
C ARG A 3 9.00 -9.30 -38.61
N ARG A 4 8.46 -10.42 -39.10
CA ARG A 4 7.02 -10.70 -39.00
C ARG A 4 6.70 -10.90 -37.53
N HIS A 5 6.09 -9.90 -36.90
CA HIS A 5 5.39 -10.09 -35.64
C HIS A 5 4.20 -11.01 -35.91
N THR A 6 4.27 -12.23 -35.36
CA THR A 6 3.18 -13.18 -35.39
C THR A 6 2.02 -12.64 -34.54
N PRO A 7 0.76 -12.80 -35.00
CA PRO A 7 -0.41 -12.29 -34.28
C PRO A 7 -0.55 -12.88 -32.86
N GLU A 8 0.06 -14.03 -32.59
CA GLU A 8 0.02 -14.68 -31.27
C GLU A 8 0.85 -13.96 -30.19
N GLU A 9 1.93 -13.27 -30.57
CA GLU A 9 2.75 -12.50 -29.63
C GLU A 9 1.99 -11.27 -29.13
N ASN A 10 1.18 -10.66 -30.00
CA ASN A 10 0.26 -9.59 -29.62
C ASN A 10 -0.89 -10.09 -28.74
N VAL A 11 -1.33 -11.35 -28.90
CA VAL A 11 -2.40 -11.92 -28.08
C VAL A 11 -1.88 -12.21 -26.66
N LEU A 12 -0.69 -12.80 -26.52
CA LEU A 12 -0.09 -13.10 -25.21
C LEU A 12 0.20 -11.83 -24.40
N VAL A 13 0.65 -10.75 -25.05
CA VAL A 13 0.89 -9.44 -24.40
C VAL A 13 -0.42 -8.72 -24.06
N THR A 14 -1.53 -9.04 -24.74
CA THR A 14 -2.83 -8.39 -24.51
C THR A 14 -3.62 -9.05 -23.37
N TYR A 15 -3.37 -10.31 -23.02
CA TYR A 15 -4.06 -10.96 -21.89
C TYR A 15 -3.52 -10.55 -20.50
N PHE A 16 -2.30 -10.01 -20.43
CA PHE A 16 -1.83 -9.32 -19.21
C PHE A 16 -2.46 -7.93 -19.02
N ARG A 17 -3.27 -7.49 -19.99
CA ARG A 17 -3.80 -6.14 -20.06
C ARG A 17 -5.20 -6.09 -19.47
N HIS A 18 -5.23 -5.70 -18.20
CA HIS A 18 -6.40 -5.31 -17.40
C HIS A 18 -7.03 -6.44 -16.60
N SER A 19 -6.68 -6.51 -15.31
CA SER A 19 -7.61 -7.00 -14.30
C SER A 19 -8.89 -6.17 -14.41
N LYS A 20 -9.97 -6.79 -14.89
CA LYS A 20 -11.22 -6.08 -15.08
C LYS A 20 -11.74 -5.65 -13.70
N PRO A 21 -12.27 -4.42 -13.59
CA PRO A 21 -12.89 -3.99 -12.35
C PRO A 21 -14.14 -4.82 -12.11
N ARG A 22 -14.19 -5.48 -10.95
CA ARG A 22 -15.33 -6.34 -10.57
C ARG A 22 -16.55 -5.54 -10.12
N TYR A 23 -16.33 -4.28 -9.74
CA TYR A 23 -17.34 -3.38 -9.19
C TYR A 23 -17.35 -2.02 -9.91
N SER A 24 -18.48 -1.32 -9.81
CA SER A 24 -18.63 0.03 -10.35
C SER A 24 -17.54 0.99 -9.83
N TRP A 25 -17.20 2.00 -10.62
CA TRP A 25 -16.24 3.04 -10.24
C TRP A 25 -16.56 3.68 -8.88
N ARG A 26 -17.86 3.91 -8.58
CA ARG A 26 -18.30 4.50 -7.30
C ARG A 26 -18.00 3.59 -6.11
N THR A 27 -18.28 2.30 -6.24
CA THR A 27 -18.00 1.29 -5.19
C THR A 27 -16.50 1.15 -4.94
N ARG A 28 -15.69 1.28 -6.00
CA ARG A 28 -14.22 1.24 -5.92
C ARG A 28 -13.66 2.48 -5.23
N LEU A 29 -14.16 3.67 -5.56
CA LEU A 29 -13.77 4.90 -4.84
C LEU A 29 -14.14 4.82 -3.36
N LEU A 30 -15.38 4.42 -3.06
CA LEU A 30 -15.84 4.28 -1.68
C LEU A 30 -15.01 3.25 -0.91
N GLY A 31 -14.74 2.09 -1.53
CA GLY A 31 -13.88 1.05 -0.96
C GLY A 31 -12.47 1.54 -0.67
N GLY A 32 -11.85 2.28 -1.60
CA GLY A 32 -10.52 2.84 -1.43
C GLY A 32 -10.46 3.86 -0.30
N VAL A 33 -11.43 4.79 -0.25
CA VAL A 33 -11.54 5.80 0.81
C VAL A 33 -11.75 5.14 2.17
N VAL A 34 -12.66 4.18 2.29
CA VAL A 34 -12.91 3.46 3.54
C VAL A 34 -11.66 2.70 3.99
N LEU A 35 -10.98 1.99 3.08
CA LEU A 35 -9.78 1.25 3.42
C LEU A 35 -8.64 2.17 3.83
N GLN A 36 -8.51 3.34 3.20
CA GLN A 36 -7.54 4.35 3.56
C GLN A 36 -7.82 4.92 4.96
N LEU A 37 -9.07 5.28 5.25
CA LEU A 37 -9.48 5.80 6.56
C LEU A 37 -9.26 4.76 7.66
N LEU A 38 -9.67 3.51 7.44
CA LEU A 38 -9.45 2.40 8.39
C LEU A 38 -7.97 2.15 8.64
N SER A 39 -7.14 2.11 7.59
CA SER A 39 -5.70 1.90 7.72
C SER A 39 -5.04 3.03 8.50
N THR A 40 -5.39 4.27 8.16
CA THR A 40 -4.87 5.45 8.86
C THR A 40 -5.31 5.45 10.33
N ALA A 41 -6.58 5.19 10.61
CA ALA A 41 -7.12 5.12 11.97
C ALA A 41 -6.44 4.02 12.79
N PHE A 42 -6.25 2.84 12.22
CA PHE A 42 -5.54 1.73 12.87
C PHE A 42 -4.11 2.13 13.24
N LEU A 43 -3.37 2.76 12.33
CA LEU A 43 -1.99 3.16 12.58
C LEU A 43 -1.89 4.26 13.64
N VAL A 44 -2.82 5.23 13.63
CA VAL A 44 -2.91 6.27 14.66
C VAL A 44 -3.18 5.63 16.02
N VAL A 45 -4.15 4.73 16.13
CA VAL A 45 -4.44 4.01 17.38
C VAL A 45 -3.24 3.20 17.87
N LEU A 46 -2.54 2.50 16.97
CA LEU A 46 -1.34 1.74 17.30
C LEU A 46 -0.24 2.65 17.87
N PHE A 47 0.06 3.77 17.21
CA PHE A 47 1.07 4.71 17.72
C PHE A 47 0.62 5.44 18.98
N CYS A 48 -0.68 5.72 19.16
CA CYS A 48 -1.21 6.23 20.42
C CYS A 48 -0.96 5.26 21.58
N LEU A 49 -1.25 3.98 21.37
CA LEU A 49 -1.00 2.93 22.37
C LEU A 49 0.49 2.78 22.67
N LEU A 50 1.33 2.77 21.63
CA LEU A 50 2.78 2.67 21.77
C LEU A 50 3.38 3.89 22.47
N ASP A 51 2.97 5.10 22.10
CA ASP A 51 3.43 6.33 22.75
C ASP A 51 2.98 6.37 24.22
N ALA A 52 1.77 5.87 24.56
CA ALA A 52 1.27 5.75 25.93
C ALA A 52 2.08 4.76 26.79
N ILE A 53 2.50 3.63 26.21
CA ILE A 53 3.33 2.62 26.91
C ILE A 53 4.77 3.11 27.08
N THR A 54 5.29 3.87 26.12
CA THR A 54 6.70 4.30 26.09
C THR A 54 6.93 5.70 26.63
N ALA A 55 5.89 6.38 27.12
CA ALA A 55 5.91 7.76 27.61
C ALA A 55 6.56 8.76 26.63
N LYS A 56 6.48 8.48 25.32
CA LYS A 56 7.01 9.36 24.28
C LYS A 56 6.06 10.54 24.03
N PRO A 57 6.55 11.69 23.54
CA PRO A 57 5.73 12.88 23.33
C PRO A 57 4.57 12.58 22.36
N THR A 58 3.35 12.58 22.91
CA THR A 58 2.11 12.40 22.17
C THR A 58 1.57 13.76 21.71
N THR A 59 1.60 14.00 20.40
CA THR A 59 0.76 15.04 19.81
C THR A 59 -0.19 14.37 18.84
N THR A 60 -1.49 14.43 19.11
CA THR A 60 -2.54 13.78 18.30
C THR A 60 -2.49 14.26 16.85
N PHE A 61 -2.16 15.53 16.64
CA PHE A 61 -1.92 16.13 15.32
C PHE A 61 -0.63 15.62 14.67
N GLY A 62 0.44 15.43 15.47
CA GLY A 62 1.71 14.84 15.04
C GLY A 62 1.63 13.33 14.79
N GLN A 63 0.58 12.65 15.22
CA GLN A 63 0.30 11.26 14.84
C GLN A 63 -0.51 11.18 13.55
N LEU A 64 -1.53 12.03 13.39
CA LEU A 64 -2.46 11.96 12.27
C LEU A 64 -1.82 12.34 10.92
N VAL A 65 -1.12 13.48 10.87
CA VAL A 65 -0.61 14.05 9.61
C VAL A 65 0.46 13.17 8.95
N PRO A 66 1.49 12.67 9.68
CA PRO A 66 2.50 11.81 9.06
C PRO A 66 1.91 10.49 8.55
N CYS A 67 0.99 9.89 9.32
CA CYS A 67 0.31 8.65 8.92
C CYS A 67 -0.56 8.87 7.67
N LEU A 68 -1.23 10.02 7.56
CA LEU A 68 -1.99 10.42 6.38
C LEU A 68 -1.10 10.59 5.15
N VAL A 69 -0.01 11.36 5.26
CA VAL A 69 0.91 11.63 4.14
C VAL A 69 1.57 10.34 3.66
N GLY A 70 2.13 9.55 4.58
CA GLY A 70 2.71 8.24 4.27
C GLY A 70 1.66 7.31 3.67
N GLY A 71 0.44 7.31 4.22
CA GLY A 71 -0.65 6.48 3.76
C GLY A 71 -1.09 6.82 2.34
N VAL A 72 -1.30 8.09 2.01
CA VAL A 72 -1.70 8.53 0.67
C VAL A 72 -0.60 8.18 -0.34
N ALA A 73 0.67 8.43 0.02
CA ALA A 73 1.81 8.08 -0.84
C ALA A 73 1.91 6.57 -1.11
N GLY A 74 1.76 5.74 -0.08
CA GLY A 74 1.81 4.28 -0.19
C GLY A 74 0.67 3.71 -1.02
N PHE A 75 -0.54 4.24 -0.82
CA PHE A 75 -1.72 3.81 -1.58
C PHE A 75 -1.60 4.18 -3.06
N HIS A 76 -1.21 5.42 -3.38
CA HIS A 76 -1.01 5.84 -4.76
C HIS A 76 0.16 5.12 -5.44
N PHE A 77 1.24 4.86 -4.72
CA PHE A 77 2.37 4.11 -5.25
C PHE A 77 1.97 2.72 -5.75
N VAL A 78 1.12 2.01 -4.99
CA VAL A 78 0.63 0.68 -5.37
C VAL A 78 -0.49 0.76 -6.40
N ALA A 79 -1.37 1.77 -6.32
CA ALA A 79 -2.43 1.97 -7.30
C ALA A 79 -1.92 2.36 -8.70
N LEU A 80 -0.78 3.08 -8.77
CA LEU A 80 -0.18 3.56 -10.02
C LEU A 80 0.88 2.63 -10.59
N ARG A 81 1.50 1.75 -9.78
CA ARG A 81 2.46 0.77 -10.32
C ARG A 81 1.72 -0.33 -11.09
N ARG A 82 2.28 -0.68 -12.26
CA ARG A 82 2.01 -1.94 -12.99
C ARG A 82 2.05 -3.12 -12.00
N PRO A 83 1.43 -4.28 -12.28
CA PRO A 83 1.46 -5.44 -11.38
C PRO A 83 2.92 -5.93 -11.24
N VAL A 84 3.69 -5.25 -10.40
CA VAL A 84 4.88 -5.79 -9.76
C VAL A 84 4.36 -7.02 -9.06
N ALA A 85 4.91 -8.18 -9.44
CA ALA A 85 4.49 -9.49 -8.99
C ALA A 85 3.96 -9.39 -7.55
N ALA A 86 2.64 -9.56 -7.40
CA ALA A 86 1.91 -9.23 -6.18
C ALA A 86 2.49 -9.93 -4.93
N SER A 87 3.32 -10.97 -5.14
CA SER A 87 4.16 -11.64 -4.15
C SER A 87 5.11 -10.69 -3.41
N HIS A 88 5.79 -9.76 -4.09
CA HIS A 88 6.82 -8.92 -3.47
C HIS A 88 6.25 -7.68 -2.77
N LEU A 89 5.06 -7.23 -3.15
CA LEU A 89 4.42 -6.06 -2.55
C LEU A 89 4.16 -6.22 -1.05
N SER A 90 3.81 -7.43 -0.60
CA SER A 90 3.63 -7.71 0.84
C SER A 90 4.95 -7.68 1.60
N LEU A 91 6.02 -8.22 1.02
CA LEU A 91 7.35 -8.17 1.62
C LEU A 91 7.83 -6.72 1.75
N VAL A 92 7.68 -5.91 0.70
CA VAL A 92 8.05 -4.50 0.71
C VAL A 92 7.23 -3.73 1.74
N ALA A 93 5.91 -3.91 1.77
CA ALA A 93 5.04 -3.28 2.76
C ALA A 93 5.45 -3.64 4.20
N LEU A 94 5.75 -4.93 4.44
CA LEU A 94 6.20 -5.42 5.73
C LEU A 94 7.57 -4.85 6.11
N SER A 95 8.50 -4.73 5.16
CA SER A 95 9.82 -4.13 5.40
C SER A 95 9.70 -2.66 5.81
N PHE A 96 8.85 -1.88 5.14
CA PHE A 96 8.58 -0.49 5.55
C PHE A 96 7.93 -0.42 6.94
N LEU A 97 6.96 -1.29 7.22
CA LEU A 97 6.30 -1.34 8.51
C LEU A 97 7.29 -1.69 9.64
N ALA A 98 8.12 -2.73 9.43
CA ALA A 98 9.13 -3.15 10.37
C ALA A 98 10.16 -2.04 10.58
N PHE A 99 10.70 -1.49 9.50
CA PHE A 99 11.70 -0.41 9.57
C PHE A 99 11.15 0.81 10.31
N GLY A 100 9.94 1.28 9.96
CA GLY A 100 9.32 2.43 10.63
C GLY A 100 9.07 2.17 12.12
N THR A 101 8.67 0.95 12.49
CA THR A 101 8.44 0.58 13.90
C THR A 101 9.75 0.50 14.69
N PHE A 102 10.79 -0.14 14.15
CA PHE A 102 12.10 -0.21 14.78
C PHE A 102 12.75 1.17 14.88
N TYR A 103 12.65 1.97 13.82
CA TYR A 103 13.15 3.34 13.80
C TYR A 103 12.42 4.22 14.83
N TRP A 104 11.10 4.08 14.96
CA TRP A 104 10.35 4.74 16.03
C TRP A 104 10.85 4.29 17.41
N LEU A 105 11.11 3.00 17.61
CA LEU A 105 11.52 2.45 18.92
C LEU A 105 12.82 3.09 19.42
N VAL A 106 13.84 3.17 18.55
CA VAL A 106 15.16 3.71 18.87
C VAL A 106 15.23 5.24 18.87
N SER A 107 14.20 5.91 18.34
CA SER A 107 14.18 7.38 18.21
C SER A 107 13.49 8.06 19.40
N HIS A 108 14.01 9.22 19.80
CA HIS A 108 13.47 10.06 20.87
C HIS A 108 13.23 11.51 20.45
N SER A 109 13.80 11.93 19.32
CA SER A 109 13.56 13.26 18.78
C SER A 109 12.19 13.32 18.09
N LEU A 110 11.50 14.45 18.23
CA LEU A 110 10.23 14.68 17.53
C LEU A 110 10.32 14.46 16.01
N PRO A 111 11.32 15.00 15.26
CA PRO A 111 11.38 14.80 13.82
C PRO A 111 11.57 13.33 13.42
N ASP A 112 12.38 12.57 14.16
CA ASP A 112 12.60 11.15 13.88
C ASP A 112 11.33 10.33 14.16
N LEU A 113 10.59 10.66 15.22
CA LEU A 113 9.30 10.03 15.53
C LEU A 113 8.26 10.31 14.44
N LEU A 114 8.23 11.52 13.88
CA LEU A 114 7.34 11.88 12.77
C LEU A 114 7.73 11.12 11.48
N LEU A 115 9.03 11.03 11.20
CA LEU A 115 9.54 10.27 10.05
C LEU A 115 9.21 8.78 10.18
N ALA A 116 9.38 8.20 11.36
CA ALA A 116 9.03 6.81 11.64
C ALA A 116 7.53 6.53 11.41
N LYS A 117 6.67 7.46 11.84
CA LYS A 117 5.22 7.41 11.61
C LYS A 117 4.88 7.50 10.12
N MET A 118 5.56 8.35 9.34
CA MET A 118 5.41 8.39 7.88
C MET A 118 5.80 7.07 7.22
N ILE A 119 6.94 6.51 7.58
CA ILE A 119 7.46 5.25 7.03
C ILE A 119 6.50 4.09 7.32
N SER A 120 6.03 3.96 8.57
CA SER A 120 5.04 2.94 8.93
C SER A 120 3.71 3.16 8.22
N GLY A 121 3.25 4.41 8.08
CA GLY A 121 2.03 4.75 7.34
C GLY A 121 2.12 4.36 5.86
N PHE A 122 3.28 4.58 5.24
CA PHE A 122 3.56 4.15 3.87
C PHE A 122 3.46 2.62 3.73
N GLY A 123 4.13 1.87 4.60
CA GLY A 123 4.09 0.40 4.59
C GLY A 123 2.67 -0.15 4.75
N LEU A 124 1.90 0.36 5.71
CA LEU A 124 0.53 -0.11 5.91
C LEU A 124 -0.38 0.21 4.73
N ALA A 125 -0.29 1.41 4.16
CA ALA A 125 -1.12 1.77 3.02
C ALA A 125 -0.76 0.99 1.75
N MET A 126 0.48 0.54 1.59
CA MET A 126 0.82 -0.42 0.53
C MET A 126 0.09 -1.76 0.72
N ALA A 127 0.01 -2.26 1.95
CA ALA A 127 -0.73 -3.48 2.26
C ALA A 127 -2.24 -3.29 2.04
N ALA A 128 -2.79 -2.14 2.45
CA ALA A 128 -4.18 -1.76 2.20
C ALA A 128 -4.47 -1.68 0.68
N ALA A 129 -3.62 -1.02 -0.09
CA ALA A 129 -3.79 -0.94 -1.54
C ALA A 129 -3.73 -2.31 -2.23
N LYS A 130 -2.90 -3.24 -1.72
CA LYS A 130 -2.92 -4.63 -2.18
C LYS A 130 -4.23 -5.34 -1.84
N ALA A 131 -4.75 -5.17 -0.62
CA ALA A 131 -6.05 -5.70 -0.24
C ALA A 131 -7.18 -5.11 -1.10
N PHE A 132 -7.13 -3.80 -1.37
CA PHE A 132 -8.02 -3.11 -2.30
C PHE A 132 -7.96 -3.71 -3.71
N GLN A 133 -6.76 -3.93 -4.25
CA GLN A 133 -6.58 -4.58 -5.54
C GLN A 133 -7.21 -5.99 -5.55
N HIS A 134 -6.96 -6.79 -4.52
CA HIS A 134 -7.51 -8.16 -4.42
C HIS A 134 -9.04 -8.19 -4.26
N CYS A 135 -9.62 -7.24 -3.53
CA CYS A 135 -11.07 -7.20 -3.28
C CYS A 135 -11.86 -6.63 -4.47
N PHE A 136 -11.30 -5.65 -5.18
CA PHE A 136 -12.05 -4.86 -6.16
C PHE A 136 -11.68 -5.12 -7.63
N PHE A 137 -10.59 -5.85 -7.88
CA PHE A 137 -10.16 -6.23 -9.22
C PHE A 137 -10.14 -7.75 -9.37
N GLU A 138 -10.41 -8.23 -10.58
CA GLU A 138 -10.24 -9.65 -10.88
C GLU A 138 -8.78 -10.07 -10.78
N LYS A 139 -8.56 -11.28 -10.27
CA LYS A 139 -7.22 -11.89 -10.27
C LYS A 139 -6.75 -11.99 -11.74
N PRO A 140 -5.51 -11.57 -12.06
CA PRO A 140 -4.98 -11.76 -13.40
C PRO A 140 -5.03 -13.25 -13.72
N VAL A 141 -5.67 -13.61 -14.83
CA VAL A 141 -5.63 -14.97 -15.37
C VAL A 141 -4.19 -15.18 -15.83
N LEU A 142 -3.39 -15.84 -15.00
CA LEU A 142 -2.07 -16.30 -15.40
C LEU A 142 -2.29 -17.37 -16.49
N PRO A 143 -1.74 -17.21 -17.71
CA PRO A 143 -1.83 -18.28 -18.69
C PRO A 143 -1.15 -19.52 -18.08
N HIS A 144 -1.93 -20.58 -17.91
CA HIS A 144 -1.40 -21.90 -17.59
C HIS A 144 -0.72 -22.37 -18.88
N ILE A 145 0.60 -22.23 -18.94
CA ILE A 145 1.39 -22.83 -20.01
C ILE A 145 1.59 -24.29 -19.57
N HIS A 146 0.82 -25.18 -20.20
CA HIS A 146 0.88 -26.62 -19.98
C HIS A 146 2.00 -27.26 -20.79
#